data_AF-A0A0R3RG18-F1
#
_entry.id   AF-A0A0R3RG18-F1
#
_cell.length_a   1.000
_cell.length_b   1.000
_cell.length_c   1.000
_cell.angle_alpha   90.00
_cell.angle_beta   90.00
_cell.angle_gamma   90.00
#
_symmetry.space_group_name_H-M   'P 1'
#
loop_
_entity.id
_entity.type
_entity.pdbx_description
1 polymer ?
#
loop_
_entity_poly.entity_id
_entity_poly.type
_entity_poly.pdbx_seq_one_letter_code
_entity_poly.pdbx_strand_id
1 'polypeptide(L)'
;MDVNLDPDVITEVWRSVRTRIPFDGDCINVDPKSMKELFSVLEELNRLTKHDDPNSVLECSGFSDVNKQHMLRLWRAKTDDDDDIKWGIDVVLANSNIRKSLYPKVWLVVDGQEIEMNLEVFAKLRFEVSRVLNRIDHYA
;
A
#
# COMPACT_ATOMS: atom_id res chain seq x y z
N MET A 1 27.79 15.52 -9.59
CA MET A 1 27.36 16.09 -8.30
C MET A 1 26.04 15.43 -8.00
N ASP A 2 25.93 14.83 -6.84
CA ASP A 2 24.69 14.15 -6.45
C ASP A 2 23.61 15.18 -6.14
N VAL A 3 22.38 14.87 -6.54
CA VAL A 3 21.23 15.75 -6.34
C VAL A 3 20.83 15.70 -4.87
N ASN A 4 20.84 16.85 -4.21
CA ASN A 4 20.44 16.98 -2.81
C ASN A 4 19.16 17.81 -2.74
N LEU A 5 18.03 17.13 -2.48
CA LEU A 5 16.71 17.74 -2.34
C LEU A 5 16.31 17.85 -0.88
N ASP A 6 15.46 18.82 -0.59
CA ASP A 6 14.79 18.94 0.71
C ASP A 6 13.99 17.65 1.03
N PRO A 7 14.20 17.03 2.21
CA PRO A 7 13.41 15.89 2.67
C PRO A 7 11.90 16.10 2.64
N ASP A 8 11.42 17.34 2.83
CA ASP A 8 9.99 17.66 2.80
C ASP A 8 9.42 17.49 1.39
N VAL A 9 10.18 17.88 0.36
CA VAL A 9 9.80 17.67 -1.06
C VAL A 9 9.71 16.18 -1.37
N ILE A 10 10.69 15.38 -0.92
CA ILE A 10 10.68 13.92 -1.11
C ILE A 10 9.44 13.30 -0.44
N THR A 11 9.12 13.76 0.77
CA THR A 11 7.98 13.26 1.55
C THR A 11 6.65 13.59 0.87
N GLU A 12 6.53 14.79 0.31
CA GLU A 12 5.33 15.21 -0.42
C GLU A 12 5.14 14.43 -1.73
N VAL A 13 6.21 14.26 -2.51
CA VAL A 13 6.16 13.43 -3.73
C VAL A 13 5.83 11.98 -3.38
N TRP A 14 6.42 11.43 -2.32
CA TRP A 14 6.10 10.08 -1.84
C TRP A 14 4.62 9.94 -1.48
N ARG A 15 4.04 10.94 -0.80
CA ARG A 15 2.61 10.95 -0.50
C ARG A 15 1.77 11.00 -1.77
N SER A 16 2.11 11.86 -2.71
CA SER A 16 1.45 11.95 -4.02
C SER A 16 1.48 10.61 -4.76
N VAL A 17 2.65 9.94 -4.81
CA VAL A 17 2.82 8.63 -5.44
C VAL A 17 1.99 7.54 -4.74
N ARG A 18 2.01 7.48 -3.40
CA ARG A 18 1.22 6.48 -2.64
C ARG A 18 -0.28 6.68 -2.81
N THR A 19 -0.74 7.92 -2.75
CA THR A 19 -2.18 8.25 -2.75
C THR A 19 -2.76 8.49 -4.14
N ARG A 20 -1.92 8.53 -5.19
CA ARG A 20 -2.27 8.90 -6.57
C ARG A 20 -2.95 10.27 -6.68
N ILE A 21 -2.64 11.17 -5.75
CA ILE A 21 -3.12 12.56 -5.76
C ILE A 21 -2.13 13.41 -6.57
N PRO A 22 -2.59 14.35 -7.41
CA PRO A 22 -1.69 15.26 -8.11
C PRO A 22 -0.77 16.00 -7.15
N PHE A 23 0.52 16.06 -7.50
CA PHE A 23 1.49 16.85 -6.76
C PHE A 23 1.34 18.33 -7.15
N ASP A 24 1.01 19.18 -6.17
CA ASP A 24 1.00 20.63 -6.33
C ASP A 24 2.42 21.17 -6.14
N GLY A 25 3.14 21.31 -7.26
CA GLY A 25 4.54 21.70 -7.30
C GLY A 25 4.78 23.20 -7.41
N ASP A 26 3.74 24.04 -7.37
CA ASP A 26 3.80 25.46 -7.77
C ASP A 26 4.71 26.31 -6.86
N CYS A 27 5.15 25.79 -5.72
CA CYS A 27 6.00 26.50 -4.75
C CYS A 27 7.41 25.91 -4.58
N ILE A 28 7.80 24.91 -5.38
CA ILE A 28 9.04 24.14 -5.16
C ILE A 28 10.09 24.51 -6.22
N ASN A 29 11.17 25.13 -5.76
CA ASN A 29 12.33 25.47 -6.60
C ASN A 29 13.26 24.25 -6.80
N VAL A 30 12.77 23.21 -7.46
CA VAL A 30 13.58 22.06 -7.89
C VAL A 30 13.58 21.99 -9.41
N ASP A 31 14.72 21.68 -10.01
CA ASP A 31 14.81 21.60 -11.46
C ASP A 31 13.93 20.45 -12.02
N PRO A 32 13.33 20.61 -13.21
CA PRO A 32 12.41 19.62 -13.75
C PRO A 32 13.02 18.23 -13.97
N LYS A 33 14.35 18.14 -14.18
CA LYS A 33 15.03 16.87 -14.43
C LYS A 33 15.13 16.07 -13.13
N SER A 34 15.55 16.71 -12.04
CA SER A 34 15.59 16.12 -10.70
C SER A 34 14.21 15.73 -10.21
N MET A 35 13.17 16.55 -10.46
CA MET A 35 11.78 16.18 -10.13
C MET A 35 11.31 14.95 -10.90
N LYS A 36 11.58 14.87 -12.21
CA LYS A 36 11.20 13.70 -13.01
C LYS A 36 11.89 12.42 -12.52
N GLU A 37 13.18 12.51 -12.20
CA GLU A 37 13.94 11.39 -11.62
C GLU A 37 13.37 10.98 -10.26
N LEU A 38 13.01 11.95 -9.40
CA LEU A 38 12.42 11.70 -8.09
C LEU A 38 11.09 10.93 -8.21
N PHE A 39 10.18 11.36 -9.09
CA PHE A 39 8.94 10.63 -9.35
C PHE A 39 9.20 9.21 -9.85
N SER A 40 10.12 9.04 -10.80
CA SER A 40 10.46 7.72 -11.34
C SER A 40 10.97 6.77 -10.24
N VAL A 41 11.91 7.24 -9.41
CA VAL A 41 12.50 6.45 -8.32
C VAL A 41 11.45 6.12 -7.26
N LEU A 42 10.64 7.11 -6.84
CA LEU A 42 9.61 6.88 -5.82
C LEU A 42 8.47 5.99 -6.32
N GLU A 43 8.09 6.07 -7.60
CA GLU A 43 7.14 5.14 -8.20
C GLU A 43 7.68 3.70 -8.23
N GLU A 44 8.94 3.53 -8.59
CA GLU A 44 9.59 2.22 -8.63
C GLU A 44 9.70 1.61 -7.22
N LEU A 45 10.15 2.40 -6.23
CA LEU A 45 10.13 2.01 -4.82
C LEU A 45 8.72 1.66 -4.34
N ASN A 46 7.71 2.41 -4.76
CA ASN A 46 6.33 2.12 -4.38
C ASN A 46 5.78 0.83 -5.01
N ARG A 47 6.39 0.30 -6.07
CA ARG A 47 6.02 -1.02 -6.64
C ARG A 47 6.68 -2.19 -5.91
N LEU A 48 7.79 -1.95 -5.22
CA LEU A 48 8.49 -2.97 -4.45
C LEU A 48 7.65 -3.46 -3.27
N THR A 49 7.77 -4.76 -3.02
CA THR A 49 7.24 -5.49 -1.87
C THR A 49 8.32 -5.63 -0.79
N LYS A 50 7.94 -5.99 0.43
CA LYS A 50 8.90 -6.20 1.55
C LYS A 50 9.99 -7.25 1.29
N HIS A 51 9.81 -8.09 0.26
CA HIS A 51 10.76 -9.13 -0.12
C HIS A 51 11.80 -8.65 -1.15
N ASP A 52 11.57 -7.50 -1.77
CA ASP A 52 12.46 -6.92 -2.75
C ASP A 52 13.57 -6.08 -2.08
N ASP A 53 14.68 -5.88 -2.80
CA ASP A 53 15.79 -5.03 -2.32
C ASP A 53 15.64 -3.59 -2.83
N PRO A 54 15.22 -2.63 -1.99
CA PRO A 54 15.06 -1.22 -2.38
C PRO A 54 16.40 -0.54 -2.68
N ASN A 55 17.54 -1.09 -2.22
CA ASN A 55 18.84 -0.47 -2.47
C ASN A 55 19.22 -0.53 -3.95
N SER A 56 18.79 -1.57 -4.68
CA SER A 56 19.03 -1.70 -6.13
C SER A 56 18.51 -0.49 -6.94
N VAL A 57 17.32 0.01 -6.58
CA VAL A 57 16.70 1.20 -7.20
C VAL A 57 17.43 2.48 -6.76
N LEU A 58 17.79 2.58 -5.48
CA LEU A 58 18.46 3.75 -4.92
C LEU A 58 19.90 3.90 -5.43
N GLU A 59 20.66 2.82 -5.57
CA GLU A 59 22.04 2.82 -6.07
C GLU A 59 22.13 3.34 -7.51
N CYS A 60 21.11 3.07 -8.33
CA CYS A 60 21.03 3.55 -9.71
C CYS A 60 20.61 5.03 -9.83
N SER A 61 20.19 5.67 -8.74
CA SER A 61 19.73 7.06 -8.74
C SER A 61 20.86 8.06 -8.47
N GLY A 62 20.75 9.25 -9.07
CA GLY A 62 21.69 10.36 -8.92
C GLY A 62 21.53 11.17 -7.63
N PHE A 63 20.73 10.72 -6.66
CA PHE A 63 20.49 11.42 -5.40
C PHE A 63 21.63 11.26 -4.39
N SER A 64 21.73 12.19 -3.44
CA SER A 64 22.67 12.09 -2.33
C SER A 64 22.34 10.90 -1.41
N ASP A 65 23.33 10.37 -0.69
CA ASP A 65 23.12 9.29 0.28
C ASP A 65 22.10 9.66 1.37
N VAL A 66 22.06 10.94 1.76
CA VAL A 66 21.08 11.44 2.74
C VAL A 66 19.66 11.32 2.19
N ASN A 67 19.46 11.73 0.94
CA ASN A 67 18.18 11.60 0.25
C ASN A 67 17.78 10.13 0.07
N LYS A 68 18.72 9.26 -0.32
CA LYS A 68 18.50 7.81 -0.45
C LYS A 68 18.08 7.18 0.88
N GLN A 69 18.75 7.55 1.99
CA GLN A 69 18.37 7.10 3.33
C GLN A 69 16.96 7.57 3.72
N HIS A 70 16.58 8.79 3.36
CA HIS A 70 15.22 9.30 3.62
C HIS A 70 14.17 8.53 2.82
N MET A 71 14.39 8.32 1.52
CA MET A 71 13.51 7.50 0.67
C MET A 71 13.37 6.07 1.20
N LEU A 72 14.47 5.47 1.66
CA LEU A 72 14.46 4.13 2.25
C LEU A 72 13.61 4.06 3.54
N ARG A 73 13.67 5.10 4.38
CA ARG A 73 12.81 5.20 5.57
C ARG A 73 11.33 5.28 5.20
N LEU A 74 10.99 6.09 4.19
CA LEU A 74 9.62 6.21 3.68
C LEU A 74 9.10 4.88 3.12
N TRP A 75 9.94 4.12 2.42
CA TRP A 75 9.60 2.80 1.91
C TRP A 75 9.38 1.78 3.03
N ARG A 76 10.25 1.72 4.04
CA ARG A 76 10.08 0.83 5.20
C ARG A 76 8.79 1.13 5.97
N ALA A 77 8.48 2.41 6.17
CA ALA A 77 7.22 2.81 6.80
C ALA A 77 5.99 2.37 6.00
N LYS A 78 6.07 2.38 4.66
CA LYS A 78 5.00 1.81 3.82
C LYS A 78 4.84 0.31 4.07
N THR A 79 5.92 -0.47 4.10
CA THR A 79 5.83 -1.92 4.29
C THR A 79 5.29 -2.29 5.67
N ASP A 80 5.58 -1.47 6.69
CA ASP A 80 5.03 -1.66 8.05
C ASP A 80 3.52 -1.35 8.12
N ASP A 81 3.00 -0.47 7.25
CA ASP A 81 1.57 -0.15 7.15
C ASP A 81 0.79 -1.07 6.18
N ASP A 82 1.43 -1.57 5.11
CA ASP A 82 0.84 -2.46 4.09
C ASP A 82 0.83 -3.94 4.53
N ASP A 83 1.59 -4.31 5.57
CA ASP A 83 1.54 -5.63 6.19
C ASP A 83 0.32 -5.76 7.12
N ASP A 84 -0.84 -5.85 6.48
CA ASP A 84 -1.68 -7.04 6.53
C ASP A 84 -3.03 -6.65 5.93
N ILE A 85 -3.51 -7.44 4.97
CA ILE A 85 -4.96 -7.62 4.86
C ILE A 85 -5.38 -8.17 6.23
N LYS A 86 -5.79 -7.29 7.13
CA LYS A 86 -6.19 -7.66 8.48
C LYS A 86 -7.54 -8.34 8.35
N TRP A 87 -7.53 -9.65 8.47
CA TRP A 87 -8.75 -10.45 8.50
C TRP A 87 -8.68 -11.48 9.61
N GLY A 88 -9.84 -11.90 10.07
CA GLY A 88 -9.94 -12.92 11.09
C GLY A 88 -11.32 -13.54 11.16
N ILE A 89 -11.44 -14.55 12.02
CA ILE A 89 -12.68 -15.24 12.29
C ILE A 89 -12.91 -15.22 13.80
N ASP A 90 -13.94 -14.51 14.21
CA ASP A 90 -14.45 -14.55 15.57
C ASP A 90 -15.53 -15.62 15.70
N VAL A 91 -15.66 -16.18 16.91
CA VAL A 91 -16.76 -17.08 17.25
C VAL A 91 -17.65 -16.37 18.25
N VAL A 92 -18.85 -15.99 17.81
CA VAL A 92 -19.81 -15.26 18.63
C VAL A 92 -20.86 -16.21 19.19
N LEU A 93 -21.16 -16.08 20.49
CA LEU A 93 -22.30 -16.75 21.10
C LEU A 93 -23.60 -16.03 20.72
N ALA A 94 -24.39 -16.64 19.85
CA ALA A 94 -25.75 -16.18 19.66
C ALA A 94 -26.59 -16.60 20.87
N ASN A 95 -27.19 -15.60 21.51
CA ASN A 95 -28.13 -15.80 22.59
C ASN A 95 -29.54 -15.77 22.00
N SER A 96 -30.00 -16.91 21.49
CA SER A 96 -31.44 -17.07 21.23
C SER A 96 -32.14 -17.42 22.54
N ASN A 97 -33.39 -16.97 22.72
CA ASN A 97 -34.19 -17.25 23.93
C ASN A 97 -34.38 -18.76 24.24
N ILE A 98 -34.00 -19.65 23.32
CA ILE A 98 -34.27 -21.09 23.38
C ILE A 98 -32.97 -21.91 23.48
N ARG A 99 -31.89 -21.51 22.80
CA ARG A 99 -30.58 -22.17 22.83
C ARG A 99 -29.42 -21.20 22.60
N LYS A 100 -28.29 -21.44 23.27
CA LYS A 100 -27.01 -20.81 22.95
C LYS A 100 -26.34 -21.60 21.83
N SER A 101 -25.90 -20.90 20.79
CA SER A 101 -25.18 -21.50 19.65
C SER A 101 -24.00 -20.62 19.27
N LEU A 102 -22.93 -21.25 18.77
CA LEU A 102 -21.73 -20.56 18.28
C LEU A 102 -21.91 -20.22 16.81
N TYR A 103 -21.67 -18.95 16.45
CA TYR A 103 -21.74 -18.46 15.08
C TYR A 103 -20.39 -17.86 14.67
N PRO A 104 -19.78 -18.35 13.59
CA PRO A 104 -18.56 -17.76 13.05
C PRO A 104 -18.89 -16.42 12.39
N LYS A 105 -18.06 -15.42 12.69
CA LYS A 105 -18.13 -14.07 12.13
C LYS A 105 -16.78 -13.75 11.53
N VAL A 106 -16.76 -13.39 10.26
CA VAL A 106 -15.54 -13.03 9.54
C VAL A 106 -15.44 -11.52 9.52
N TRP A 107 -14.27 -10.98 9.81
CA TRP A 107 -13.97 -9.56 9.67
C TRP A 107 -12.80 -9.37 8.72
N LEU A 108 -12.82 -8.28 7.97
CA LEU A 108 -11.84 -7.93 6.95
C LEU A 108 -11.68 -6.41 6.91
N VAL A 109 -10.45 -5.91 6.96
CA VAL A 109 -10.14 -4.49 6.79
C VAL A 109 -9.83 -4.21 5.32
N VAL A 110 -10.61 -3.32 4.71
CA VAL A 110 -10.42 -2.82 3.33
C VAL A 110 -10.37 -1.30 3.39
N ASP A 111 -9.30 -0.68 2.87
CA ASP A 111 -9.10 0.78 2.89
C ASP A 111 -9.27 1.41 4.29
N GLY A 112 -8.81 0.71 5.33
CA GLY A 112 -8.94 1.15 6.72
C GLY A 112 -10.35 1.02 7.31
N GLN A 113 -11.33 0.51 6.55
CA GLN A 113 -12.67 0.20 7.05
C GLN A 113 -12.80 -1.28 7.38
N GLU A 114 -13.26 -1.57 8.59
CA GLU A 114 -13.55 -2.93 9.03
C GLU A 114 -14.95 -3.36 8.54
N ILE A 115 -14.98 -4.44 7.76
CA ILE A 115 -16.20 -5.03 7.23
C ILE A 115 -16.44 -6.35 7.96
N GLU A 116 -17.57 -6.43 8.65
CA GLU A 116 -18.01 -7.63 9.32
C GLU A 116 -19.03 -8.39 8.47
N MET A 117 -18.86 -9.71 8.36
CA MET A 117 -19.74 -10.55 7.57
C MET A 117 -19.92 -11.93 8.18
N ASN A 118 -21.08 -12.54 7.90
CA ASN A 118 -21.30 -13.94 8.21
C ASN A 118 -20.62 -14.84 7.16
N LEU A 119 -20.55 -16.14 7.47
CA LEU A 119 -19.94 -17.13 6.57
C LEU A 119 -20.57 -17.20 5.18
N GLU A 120 -21.89 -17.03 5.07
CA GLU A 120 -22.58 -17.10 3.77
C GLU A 120 -22.18 -15.94 2.85
N VAL A 121 -22.08 -14.73 3.41
CA VAL A 121 -21.64 -13.53 2.70
C VAL A 121 -20.17 -13.65 2.33
N PHE A 122 -19.31 -14.14 3.24
CA PHE A 122 -17.90 -14.36 2.96
C PHE A 122 -17.68 -15.39 1.85
N ALA A 123 -18.44 -16.50 1.85
CA ALA A 123 -18.35 -17.52 0.80
C ALA A 123 -18.73 -16.96 -0.58
N LYS A 124 -19.77 -16.12 -0.65
CA LYS A 124 -20.17 -15.41 -1.88
C LYS A 124 -19.08 -14.46 -2.36
N LEU A 125 -18.50 -13.66 -1.45
CA LEU A 125 -17.40 -12.75 -1.78
C LEU A 125 -16.22 -13.52 -2.38
N ARG A 126 -15.78 -14.60 -1.74
CA ARG A 126 -14.70 -15.45 -2.24
C ARG A 126 -14.99 -16.01 -3.63
N PHE A 127 -16.20 -16.53 -3.85
CA PHE A 127 -16.60 -17.05 -5.15
C PHE A 127 -16.56 -15.99 -6.25
N GLU A 128 -17.09 -14.79 -5.96
CA GLU A 128 -17.12 -13.68 -6.91
C GLU A 128 -15.73 -13.16 -7.25
N VAL A 129 -14.85 -13.02 -6.24
CA VAL A 129 -13.44 -12.66 -6.45
C VAL A 129 -12.74 -13.68 -7.34
N SER A 130 -12.86 -14.98 -7.05
CA SER A 130 -12.29 -16.04 -7.90
C SER A 130 -12.83 -16.00 -9.33
N ARG A 131 -14.13 -15.74 -9.50
CA ARG A 131 -14.76 -15.62 -10.82
C ARG A 131 -14.19 -14.45 -11.62
N VAL A 132 -13.98 -13.29 -10.98
CA VAL A 132 -13.41 -12.10 -11.61
C VAL A 132 -11.94 -12.32 -11.97
N LEU A 133 -11.13 -12.86 -11.04
CA LEU A 133 -9.73 -13.17 -11.28
C LEU A 133 -9.55 -14.14 -12.46
N ASN A 134 -10.34 -15.21 -12.50
CA ASN A 134 -10.33 -16.14 -13.62
C ASN A 134 -10.64 -15.44 -14.96
N ARG A 135 -11.59 -14.49 -14.99
CA ARG A 135 -11.86 -13.75 -16.23
C ARG A 135 -10.66 -12.91 -16.65
N ILE A 136 -10.02 -12.21 -15.73
CA ILE A 136 -8.85 -11.38 -16.02
C ILE A 136 -7.73 -12.25 -16.62
N ASP A 137 -7.44 -13.42 -16.02
CA ASP A 137 -6.42 -14.35 -16.53
C ASP A 137 -6.75 -14.91 -17.92
N HIS A 138 -8.03 -15.00 -18.30
CA HIS A 138 -8.43 -15.46 -19.63
C HIS A 138 -8.35 -14.35 -20.70
N TYR A 139 -8.26 -13.09 -20.30
CA TYR A 139 -8.18 -11.93 -21.21
C TYR A 139 -6.79 -11.25 -21.20
N ALA A 140 -5.85 -11.75 -20.40
CA ALA A 140 -4.43 -11.36 -20.38
C ALA A 140 -3.59 -12.28 -21.28
#